data_AF-A0A518JXC5-F1
#
_entry.id   AF-A0A518JXC5-F1
#
_cell.length_a   1.000
_cell.length_b   1.000
_cell.length_c   1.000
_cell.angle_alpha   90.00
_cell.angle_beta   90.00
_cell.angle_gamma   90.00
#
_symmetry.space_group_name_H-M   'P 1'
#
loop_
_entity.id
_entity.type
_entity.pdbx_description
1 polymer ?
#
loop_
_entity_poly.entity_id
_entity_poly.type
_entity_poly.pdbx_seq_one_letter_code
_entity_poly.pdbx_strand_id
1 'polypeptide(L)'
;MSESDEDPIMAELAEQPVLAERTVYGAPRRFDLATMLTVTTSYALMFAIIRACGAPDGMLLWAGGFVTLVGAAQALLFSGASPRAASILASVAFVLVTVGFADAASWGVLMIAGIFWGVPLGYLTGALIGGIFLIADAIRRRIER
;
A
#
# COMPACT_ATOMS: atom_id res chain seq x y z
N MET A 1 49.27 24.80 53.66
CA MET A 1 49.62 23.52 53.02
C MET A 1 48.46 22.58 53.30
N SER A 2 47.41 22.68 52.48
CA SER A 2 46.27 21.77 52.51
C SER A 2 46.31 21.01 51.20
N GLU A 3 46.90 19.83 51.26
CA GLU A 3 46.93 18.85 50.19
C GLU A 3 45.51 18.29 50.11
N SER A 4 44.71 18.81 49.18
CA SER A 4 43.41 18.25 48.86
C SER A 4 43.65 16.97 48.08
N ASP A 5 43.43 15.83 48.75
CA ASP A 5 43.23 14.52 48.14
C ASP A 5 42.16 14.66 47.05
N GLU A 6 42.61 14.75 45.80
CA GLU A 6 41.74 14.56 44.65
C GLU A 6 41.47 13.07 44.54
N ASP A 7 40.25 12.66 44.93
CA ASP A 7 39.78 11.29 44.84
C ASP A 7 40.03 10.72 43.44
N PRO A 8 40.84 9.65 43.29
CA PRO A 8 41.19 9.07 41.98
C PRO A 8 39.97 8.48 41.25
N ILE A 9 38.84 8.32 41.94
CA ILE A 9 37.57 7.83 41.38
C ILE A 9 36.92 8.90 40.48
N MET A 10 37.20 10.19 40.68
CA MET A 10 36.57 11.28 39.91
C MET A 10 37.24 11.51 38.55
N ALA A 11 38.48 11.03 38.35
CA ALA A 11 39.18 11.14 37.07
C ALA A 11 38.75 10.06 36.05
N GLU A 12 38.25 8.92 36.51
CA GLU A 12 37.86 7.79 35.65
C GLU A 12 36.44 7.91 35.06
N LEU A 13 35.64 8.85 35.57
CA LEU A 13 34.27 9.11 35.10
C LEU A 13 34.18 10.21 34.04
N ALA A 14 35.30 10.88 33.71
CA ALA A 14 35.26 12.10 32.92
C ALA A 14 35.12 11.91 31.41
N GLU A 15 35.55 10.78 30.82
CA GLU A 15 35.42 10.58 29.38
C GLU A 15 35.18 9.12 29.02
N GLN A 16 33.96 8.64 29.27
CA GLN A 16 33.42 7.66 28.33
C GLN A 16 33.24 8.41 27.01
N PRO A 17 33.91 7.99 25.92
CA PRO A 17 33.60 8.57 24.62
C PRO A 17 32.13 8.28 24.40
N VAL A 18 31.32 9.35 24.43
CA VAL A 18 29.97 9.35 23.90
C VAL A 18 30.16 8.85 22.48
N LEU A 19 29.95 7.55 22.30
CA LEU A 19 29.86 6.91 21.01
C LEU A 19 28.72 7.67 20.38
N ALA A 20 29.07 8.68 19.60
CA ALA A 20 28.18 9.40 18.74
C ALA A 20 27.55 8.29 17.91
N GLU A 21 26.37 7.88 18.37
CA GLU A 21 25.50 6.96 17.70
C GLU A 21 25.39 7.61 16.33
N ARG A 22 26.10 7.03 15.36
CA ARG A 22 25.90 7.38 13.98
C ARG A 22 24.44 7.02 13.78
N THR A 23 23.58 8.02 13.93
CA THR A 23 22.28 8.10 13.30
C THR A 23 22.61 8.07 11.83
N VAL A 24 22.96 6.86 11.36
CA VAL A 24 22.94 6.46 9.98
C VAL A 24 21.60 6.98 9.54
N TYR A 25 21.65 7.98 8.67
CA TYR A 25 20.50 8.65 8.12
C TYR A 25 19.76 7.61 7.30
N GLY A 26 19.06 6.72 8.00
CA GLY A 26 18.21 5.70 7.45
C GLY A 26 17.00 6.46 6.99
N ALA A 27 17.07 6.98 5.75
CA ALA A 27 15.90 7.36 5.01
C ALA A 27 14.87 6.26 5.27
N PRO A 28 13.70 6.57 5.85
CA PRO A 28 12.78 5.53 6.29
C PRO A 28 12.59 4.59 5.12
N ARG A 29 12.90 3.29 5.26
CA ARG A 29 12.62 2.30 4.22
C ARG A 29 11.09 2.17 4.17
N ARG A 30 10.44 3.12 3.50
CA ARG A 30 8.97 3.26 3.50
C ARG A 30 8.28 2.17 2.69
N PHE A 31 9.05 1.40 1.92
CA PHE A 31 8.55 0.24 1.21
C PHE A 31 9.42 -0.96 1.52
N ASP A 32 8.86 -1.85 2.34
CA ASP A 32 9.42 -3.17 2.60
C ASP A 32 9.43 -3.98 1.30
N LEU A 33 10.55 -4.66 1.00
CA LEU A 33 10.69 -5.53 -0.16
C LEU A 33 9.63 -6.64 -0.15
N ALA A 34 9.27 -7.12 1.05
CA ALA A 34 8.18 -8.07 1.22
C ALA A 34 6.86 -7.52 0.65
N THR A 35 6.49 -6.28 0.97
CA THR A 35 5.26 -5.64 0.49
C THR A 35 5.26 -5.52 -1.04
N MET A 36 6.38 -5.12 -1.65
CA MET A 36 6.49 -5.02 -3.11
C MET A 36 6.30 -6.38 -3.80
N LEU A 37 6.91 -7.45 -3.26
CA LEU A 37 6.74 -8.79 -3.79
C LEU A 37 5.31 -9.30 -3.62
N THR A 38 4.68 -9.04 -2.48
CA THR A 38 3.30 -9.47 -2.25
C THR A 38 2.35 -8.76 -3.22
N VAL A 39 2.45 -7.43 -3.36
CA VAL A 39 1.62 -6.67 -4.30
C VAL A 39 1.81 -7.18 -5.74
N THR A 40 3.05 -7.36 -6.18
CA THR A 40 3.35 -7.86 -7.53
C THR A 40 2.74 -9.25 -7.77
N THR A 41 2.88 -10.15 -6.79
CA THR A 41 2.30 -11.50 -6.85
C THR A 41 0.77 -11.45 -6.94
N SER A 42 0.14 -10.55 -6.19
CA SER A 42 -1.32 -10.39 -6.22
C SER A 42 -1.82 -9.86 -7.56
N TYR A 43 -1.12 -8.91 -8.17
CA TYR A 43 -1.43 -8.45 -9.53
C TYR A 43 -1.26 -9.56 -10.56
N ALA A 44 -0.15 -10.32 -10.49
CA ALA A 44 0.08 -11.45 -11.38
C ALA A 44 -1.02 -12.51 -11.26
N LEU A 45 -1.43 -12.84 -10.03
CA LEU A 45 -2.50 -13.80 -9.78
C LEU A 45 -3.86 -13.30 -10.30
N MET A 46 -4.18 -12.03 -10.05
CA MET A 46 -5.39 -11.40 -10.57
C MET A 46 -5.45 -11.48 -12.10
N PHE A 47 -4.37 -11.07 -12.79
CA PHE A 47 -4.31 -11.14 -14.25
C PHE A 47 -4.35 -12.57 -14.78
N ALA A 48 -3.69 -13.52 -14.11
CA ALA A 48 -3.72 -14.92 -14.47
C ALA A 48 -5.16 -15.49 -14.39
N ILE A 49 -5.90 -15.18 -13.32
CA ILE A 49 -7.30 -15.60 -13.15
C ILE A 49 -8.19 -14.98 -14.24
N ILE A 50 -8.09 -13.67 -14.45
CA ILE A 50 -8.88 -12.96 -15.48
C ILE A 50 -8.60 -13.56 -16.87
N ARG A 51 -7.32 -13.84 -17.18
CA ARG A 51 -6.94 -14.45 -18.45
C ARG A 51 -7.42 -15.90 -18.56
N ALA A 52 -7.38 -16.67 -17.48
CA ALA A 52 -7.88 -18.04 -17.45
C ALA A 52 -9.39 -18.11 -17.72
N CYS A 53 -10.15 -17.07 -17.38
CA CYS A 53 -11.57 -16.93 -17.73
C CYS A 53 -11.80 -16.52 -19.20
N GLY A 54 -10.76 -16.41 -20.03
CA GLY A 54 -10.89 -16.05 -21.45
C GLY A 54 -11.11 -14.55 -21.69
N ALA A 55 -10.77 -13.69 -20.72
CA ALA A 55 -10.96 -12.25 -20.88
C ALA A 55 -10.05 -11.65 -21.98
N PRO A 56 -10.58 -10.69 -22.76
CA PRO A 56 -9.80 -9.99 -23.77
C PRO A 56 -8.80 -9.02 -23.13
N ASP A 57 -7.73 -8.68 -23.85
CA ASP A 57 -6.61 -7.87 -23.33
C ASP A 57 -7.07 -6.49 -22.81
N GLY A 58 -8.09 -5.91 -23.44
CA GLY A 58 -8.70 -4.65 -22.97
C GLY A 58 -9.31 -4.76 -21.57
N MET A 59 -9.87 -5.90 -21.19
CA MET A 59 -10.43 -6.13 -19.86
C MET A 59 -9.33 -6.27 -18.80
N LEU A 60 -8.18 -6.86 -19.14
CA LEU A 60 -7.01 -6.89 -18.25
C LEU A 60 -6.48 -5.48 -17.99
N LEU A 61 -6.32 -4.67 -19.04
CA LEU A 61 -5.90 -3.27 -18.92
C LEU A 61 -6.88 -2.46 -18.08
N TRP A 62 -8.18 -2.65 -18.30
CA TRP A 62 -9.22 -1.97 -17.54
C TRP A 62 -9.19 -2.35 -16.06
N ALA A 63 -9.16 -3.65 -15.74
CA ALA A 63 -9.11 -4.13 -14.35
C ALA A 63 -7.81 -3.71 -13.64
N GLY A 64 -6.66 -3.86 -14.29
CA GLY A 64 -5.37 -3.44 -13.76
C GLY A 64 -5.31 -1.93 -13.51
N GLY A 65 -5.79 -1.14 -14.48
CA GLY A 65 -5.90 0.31 -14.38
C GLY A 65 -6.81 0.74 -13.22
N PHE A 66 -7.96 0.08 -13.06
CA PHE A 66 -8.87 0.32 -11.94
C PHE A 66 -8.21 0.10 -10.58
N VAL A 67 -7.61 -1.07 -10.36
CA VAL A 67 -6.98 -1.41 -9.06
C VAL A 67 -5.80 -0.47 -8.78
N THR A 68 -5.01 -0.15 -9.80
CA THR A 68 -3.87 0.79 -9.68
C THR A 68 -4.34 2.18 -9.30
N LEU A 69 -5.40 2.67 -9.95
CA LEU A 69 -5.99 3.97 -9.66
C LEU A 69 -6.55 4.04 -8.24
N VAL A 70 -7.28 3.00 -7.79
CA VAL A 70 -7.82 2.95 -6.43
C VAL A 70 -6.69 2.93 -5.40
N GLY A 71 -5.66 2.11 -5.60
CA GLY A 71 -4.50 2.05 -4.71
C GLY A 71 -3.73 3.37 -4.66
N ALA A 72 -3.50 4.00 -5.81
CA ALA A 72 -2.87 5.32 -5.90
C ALA A 72 -3.72 6.39 -5.21
N ALA A 73 -5.04 6.38 -5.41
CA ALA A 73 -5.95 7.32 -4.78
C ALA A 73 -5.95 7.16 -3.25
N GLN A 74 -5.93 5.93 -2.72
CA GLN A 74 -5.82 5.71 -1.28
C GLN A 74 -4.50 6.22 -0.70
N ALA A 75 -3.40 6.13 -1.46
CA ALA A 75 -2.09 6.61 -1.03
C ALA A 75 -1.96 8.15 -1.13
N LEU A 76 -2.58 8.77 -2.12
CA LEU A 76 -2.38 10.19 -2.46
C LEU A 76 -3.50 11.10 -1.92
N LEU A 77 -4.75 10.65 -1.88
CA LEU A 77 -5.88 11.47 -1.44
C LEU A 77 -6.02 11.46 0.09
N PHE A 78 -6.48 12.59 0.61
CA PHE A 78 -6.72 12.80 2.05
C PHE A 78 -5.50 12.49 2.93
N SER A 79 -4.29 12.52 2.35
CA SER A 79 -3.04 12.11 3.03
C SER A 79 -3.13 10.72 3.67
N GLY A 80 -3.95 9.82 3.12
CA GLY A 80 -4.21 8.49 3.67
C GLY A 80 -5.15 8.44 4.89
N ALA A 81 -5.73 9.58 5.32
CA ALA A 81 -6.58 9.63 6.52
C ALA A 81 -7.93 8.90 6.36
N SER A 82 -8.48 8.87 5.14
CA SER A 82 -9.79 8.28 4.84
C SER A 82 -9.75 7.36 3.61
N PRO A 83 -9.06 6.19 3.70
CA PRO A 83 -8.84 5.30 2.55
C PRO A 83 -10.15 4.82 1.90
N ARG A 84 -11.23 4.70 2.68
CA ARG A 84 -12.56 4.35 2.15
C ARG A 84 -13.15 5.45 1.25
N ALA A 85 -13.04 6.71 1.68
CA ALA A 85 -13.53 7.83 0.89
C ALA A 85 -12.72 8.00 -0.41
N ALA A 86 -11.40 7.82 -0.34
CA ALA A 86 -10.52 7.82 -1.51
C ALA A 86 -10.93 6.75 -2.55
N SER A 87 -11.19 5.52 -2.11
CA SER A 87 -11.64 4.45 -3.01
C SER A 87 -12.99 4.72 -3.66
N ILE A 88 -13.95 5.24 -2.90
CA ILE A 88 -15.28 5.60 -3.44
C ILE A 88 -15.11 6.66 -4.53
N LEU A 89 -14.37 7.73 -4.24
CA LEU A 89 -14.15 8.81 -5.20
C LEU A 89 -13.43 8.34 -6.48
N ALA A 90 -12.36 7.56 -6.32
CA ALA A 90 -11.61 7.00 -7.44
C ALA A 90 -12.48 6.07 -8.29
N SER A 91 -13.31 5.24 -7.66
CA SER A 91 -14.19 4.31 -8.36
C SER A 91 -15.28 5.05 -9.13
N VAL A 92 -15.91 6.06 -8.52
CA VAL A 92 -16.91 6.90 -9.20
C VAL A 92 -16.29 7.61 -10.40
N ALA A 93 -15.13 8.24 -10.22
CA ALA A 93 -14.43 8.92 -11.31
C ALA A 93 -14.08 7.96 -12.46
N PHE A 94 -13.58 6.76 -12.13
CA PHE A 94 -13.22 5.75 -13.13
C PHE A 94 -14.44 5.24 -13.93
N VAL A 95 -15.56 5.00 -13.25
CA VAL A 95 -16.81 4.60 -13.90
C VAL A 95 -17.32 5.72 -14.82
N LEU A 96 -17.32 6.98 -14.36
CA LEU A 96 -17.76 8.12 -15.18
C LEU A 96 -16.89 8.29 -16.44
N VAL A 97 -15.57 8.15 -16.31
CA VAL A 97 -14.66 8.16 -17.46
C VAL A 97 -14.97 7.02 -18.40
N THR A 98 -15.11 5.79 -17.88
CA THR A 98 -15.43 4.60 -18.69
C THR A 98 -16.74 4.79 -19.46
N VAL A 99 -17.79 5.30 -18.81
CA VAL A 99 -19.09 5.59 -19.43
C VAL A 99 -18.97 6.71 -20.47
N GLY A 100 -18.16 7.75 -20.22
CA GLY A 100 -17.94 8.85 -21.15
C GLY A 100 -17.27 8.45 -22.46
N PHE A 101 -16.49 7.36 -22.47
CA PHE A 101 -15.89 6.78 -23.67
C PHE A 101 -16.69 5.60 -24.24
N ALA A 102 -17.78 5.19 -23.59
CA ALA A 102 -18.60 4.07 -24.03
C ALA A 102 -19.67 4.53 -25.03
N ASP A 103 -19.95 3.67 -26.02
CA ASP A 103 -21.04 3.90 -26.98
C ASP A 103 -22.39 3.98 -26.24
N ALA A 104 -23.28 4.88 -26.66
CA ALA A 104 -24.55 5.18 -25.98
C ALA A 104 -25.43 3.94 -25.80
N ALA A 105 -25.34 2.98 -26.73
CA ALA A 105 -26.05 1.70 -26.65
C ALA A 105 -25.60 0.81 -25.46
N SER A 106 -24.38 1.03 -24.94
CA SER A 106 -23.77 0.22 -23.88
C SER A 106 -23.92 0.82 -22.47
N TRP A 107 -24.42 2.06 -22.36
CA TRP A 107 -24.51 2.79 -21.08
C TRP A 107 -25.35 2.06 -20.04
N GLY A 108 -26.52 1.53 -20.44
CA GLY A 108 -27.40 0.81 -19.51
C GLY A 108 -26.75 -0.45 -18.93
N VAL A 109 -26.09 -1.23 -19.80
CA VAL A 109 -25.39 -2.46 -19.40
C VAL A 109 -24.20 -2.15 -18.51
N LEU A 110 -23.43 -1.10 -18.83
CA LEU A 110 -22.27 -0.68 -18.04
C LEU A 110 -22.66 -0.11 -16.67
N MET A 111 -23.76 0.63 -16.58
CA MET A 111 -24.27 1.13 -15.30
C MET A 111 -24.78 0.00 -14.40
N ILE A 112 -25.54 -0.95 -14.96
CA ILE A 112 -26.02 -2.13 -14.22
C ILE A 112 -24.82 -2.98 -13.78
N ALA A 113 -23.89 -3.27 -14.68
CA ALA A 113 -22.68 -4.02 -14.35
C ALA A 113 -21.79 -3.27 -13.33
N GLY A 114 -21.65 -1.95 -13.45
CA GLY A 114 -20.87 -1.13 -12.52
C GLY A 114 -21.46 -1.11 -11.11
N ILE A 115 -22.78 -1.04 -10.97
CA ILE A 115 -23.43 -1.05 -9.65
C ILE A 115 -23.44 -2.47 -9.08
N PHE A 116 -23.90 -3.46 -9.85
CA PHE A 116 -24.06 -4.84 -9.36
C PHE A 116 -22.72 -5.56 -9.18
N TRP A 117 -21.76 -5.35 -10.09
CA TRP A 117 -20.46 -6.00 -9.99
C TRP A 117 -19.39 -5.08 -9.42
N GLY A 118 -19.40 -3.78 -9.73
CA GLY A 118 -18.35 -2.87 -9.28
C GLY A 118 -18.33 -2.65 -7.77
N VAL A 119 -19.48 -2.55 -7.10
CA VAL A 119 -19.52 -2.39 -5.63
C VAL A 119 -19.03 -3.65 -4.91
N PRO A 120 -19.55 -4.87 -5.21
CA PRO A 120 -19.03 -6.08 -4.60
C PRO A 120 -17.56 -6.34 -4.95
N LEU A 121 -17.15 -6.13 -6.20
CA LEU A 121 -15.75 -6.29 -6.60
C LEU A 121 -14.85 -5.29 -5.88
N GLY A 122 -15.24 -4.02 -5.80
CA GLY A 122 -14.46 -3.01 -5.07
C GLY A 122 -14.30 -3.36 -3.60
N TYR A 123 -15.34 -3.88 -2.96
CA TYR A 123 -15.26 -4.37 -1.58
C TYR A 123 -14.36 -5.61 -1.46
N LEU A 124 -14.51 -6.58 -2.38
CA LEU A 124 -13.70 -7.80 -2.40
C LEU A 124 -12.22 -7.48 -2.63
N THR A 125 -11.92 -6.57 -3.56
CA THR A 125 -10.57 -6.07 -3.84
C THR A 125 -10.00 -5.34 -2.62
N GLY A 126 -10.79 -4.46 -1.98
CA GLY A 126 -10.37 -3.79 -0.75
C GLY A 126 -10.06 -4.77 0.39
N ALA A 127 -10.90 -5.80 0.56
CA ALA A 127 -10.67 -6.87 1.54
C ALA A 127 -9.43 -7.71 1.19
N LEU A 128 -9.22 -8.01 -0.10
CA LEU A 128 -8.06 -8.75 -0.57
C LEU A 128 -6.76 -7.99 -0.35
N ILE A 129 -6.73 -6.69 -0.69
CA ILE A 129 -5.60 -5.79 -0.41
C ILE A 129 -5.34 -5.72 1.10
N GLY A 130 -6.40 -5.53 1.91
CA GLY A 130 -6.28 -5.55 3.38
C GLY A 130 -5.71 -6.88 3.91
N GLY A 131 -6.16 -8.01 3.37
CA GLY A 131 -5.66 -9.34 3.71
C GLY A 131 -4.19 -9.55 3.34
N ILE A 132 -3.78 -9.05 2.18
CA ILE A 132 -2.37 -9.04 1.75
C ILE A 132 -1.49 -8.28 2.75
N PHE A 133 -1.93 -7.10 3.19
CA PHE A 133 -1.21 -6.33 4.21
C PHE A 133 -1.14 -7.06 5.56
N LEU A 134 -2.21 -7.75 5.97
CA LEU A 134 -2.19 -8.58 7.18
C LEU A 134 -1.22 -9.75 7.07
N ILE A 135 -1.14 -10.41 5.91
CA ILE A 135 -0.16 -11.48 5.66
C ILE A 135 1.26 -10.91 5.72
N ALA A 136 1.49 -9.77 5.08
CA ALA A 136 2.79 -9.10 5.12
C ALA A 136 3.20 -8.74 6.57
N ASP A 137 2.28 -8.20 7.38
CA ASP A 137 2.53 -7.91 8.81
C ASP A 137 2.81 -9.19 9.61
N ALA A 138 2.06 -10.27 9.35
CA ALA A 138 2.26 -11.55 10.02
C ALA A 138 3.62 -12.19 9.68
N ILE A 139 4.06 -12.12 8.43
CA ILE A 139 5.38 -12.59 8.00
C ILE A 139 6.47 -11.76 8.66
N ARG A 140 6.35 -10.42 8.66
CA ARG A 140 7.31 -9.53 9.32
C ARG A 140 7.50 -9.90 10.80
N ARG A 141 6.39 -10.02 11.54
CA ARG A 141 6.43 -10.41 12.97
C ARG A 141 7.07 -11.77 13.23
N ARG A 142 7.08 -12.68 12.24
CA ARG A 142 7.72 -13.99 12.36
C ARG A 142 9.22 -13.94 12.09
N ILE A 143 9.68 -13.02 11.25
CA ILE A 143 11.11 -12.87 10.91
C ILE A 143 11.85 -12.08 11.99
N GLU A 144 11.16 -11.16 12.67
CA GLU A 144 11.74 -10.33 13.74
C GLU A 144 11.81 -11.04 15.11
N ARG A 145 11.25 -12.26 15.24
CA ARG A 145 11.37 -13.12 16.43
C ARG A 145 12.49 -14.14 16.24
#